data_AF-A0A5S3VYQ0-F1
#
_entry.id   AF-A0A5S3VYQ0-F1
#
_cell.length_a   1.000
_cell.length_b   1.000
_cell.length_c   1.000
_cell.angle_alpha   90.00
_cell.angle_beta   90.00
_cell.angle_gamma   90.00
#
_symmetry.space_group_name_H-M   'P 1'
#
loop_
_entity.id
_entity.type
_entity.pdbx_description
1 polymer ?
#
loop_
_entity_poly.entity_id
_entity_poly.type
_entity_poly.pdbx_seq_one_letter_code
_entity_poly.pdbx_strand_id
1 'polypeptide(L)'
;WGNGIIMGGGLGLTAGASHKVMTETSRIAMPEITIGLYPDVGGSYFLNKMPKGVGLFLGLTAANINAADAKLVGLADHFMDSEKLSLLLQNLVEVNWGKTNVLNHEKLTQLLLSLDEASHAPPKSEIKPLIK
;
A
#
# COMPACT_ATOMS: atom_id res chain seq x y z
N TRP A 1 -6.36 5.52 0.09
CA TRP A 1 -5.40 6.50 0.62
C TRP A 1 -4.87 5.99 1.94
N GLY A 2 -3.65 5.48 1.94
CA GLY A 2 -3.03 4.79 3.07
C GLY A 2 -2.10 5.70 3.88
N ASN A 3 -2.57 6.85 4.33
CA ASN A 3 -1.75 7.73 5.18
C ASN A 3 -1.80 7.28 6.64
N GLY A 4 -0.65 7.24 7.32
CA GLY A 4 -0.55 6.81 8.72
C GLY A 4 -0.60 5.29 8.93
N ILE A 5 -1.21 4.85 10.03
CA ILE A 5 -1.19 3.45 10.46
C ILE A 5 -2.25 2.64 9.72
N ILE A 6 -1.82 1.54 9.08
CA ILE A 6 -2.68 0.60 8.35
C ILE A 6 -2.40 -0.81 8.88
N MET A 7 -3.26 -1.30 9.76
CA MET A 7 -3.06 -2.59 10.42
C MET A 7 -4.34 -3.43 10.38
N GLY A 8 -4.16 -4.75 10.39
CA GLY A 8 -5.23 -5.74 10.46
C GLY A 8 -6.34 -5.51 9.45
N GLY A 9 -7.57 -5.31 9.91
CA GLY A 9 -8.72 -5.00 9.06
C GLY A 9 -8.48 -3.84 8.09
N GLY A 10 -7.77 -2.79 8.49
CA GLY A 10 -7.42 -1.67 7.61
C GLY A 10 -6.46 -2.08 6.49
N LEU A 11 -5.55 -3.02 6.77
CA LEU A 11 -4.71 -3.62 5.74
C LEU A 11 -5.53 -4.51 4.81
N GLY A 12 -6.51 -5.26 5.32
CA GLY A 12 -7.44 -6.05 4.49
C GLY A 12 -8.21 -5.20 3.48
N LEU A 13 -8.74 -4.05 3.90
CA LEU A 13 -9.38 -3.08 3.01
C LEU A 13 -8.43 -2.55 1.94
N THR A 14 -7.19 -2.27 2.33
CA THR A 14 -6.19 -1.71 1.42
C THR A 14 -5.68 -2.75 0.43
N ALA A 15 -5.43 -3.99 0.88
CA ALA A 15 -4.91 -5.07 0.05
C ALA A 15 -5.86 -5.47 -1.10
N GLY A 16 -7.17 -5.28 -0.91
CA GLY A 16 -8.18 -5.53 -1.95
C GLY A 16 -8.38 -4.38 -2.95
N ALA A 17 -7.79 -3.20 -2.71
CA ALA A 17 -7.98 -2.04 -3.57
C ALA A 17 -7.22 -2.17 -4.90
N SER A 18 -7.81 -1.63 -5.98
CA SER A 18 -7.17 -1.58 -7.30
C SER A 18 -5.98 -0.61 -7.35
N HIS A 19 -6.02 0.45 -6.55
CA HIS A 19 -4.98 1.47 -6.47
C HIS A 19 -4.65 1.77 -5.01
N LYS A 20 -3.51 1.24 -4.57
CA LYS A 20 -3.00 1.35 -3.19
C LYS A 20 -1.99 2.49 -3.14
N VAL A 21 -2.45 3.65 -2.68
CA VAL A 21 -1.61 4.85 -2.52
C VAL A 21 -1.08 4.92 -1.10
N MET A 22 0.23 4.97 -0.94
CA MET A 22 0.94 5.13 0.35
C MET A 22 1.66 6.48 0.42
N THR A 23 1.97 6.92 1.63
CA THR A 23 2.63 8.19 1.94
C THR A 23 3.87 7.96 2.80
N GLU A 24 4.64 9.00 3.06
CA GLU A 24 5.82 8.98 3.92
C GLU A 24 5.52 8.55 5.37
N THR A 25 4.28 8.75 5.83
CA THR A 25 3.83 8.38 7.17
C THR A 25 3.21 6.98 7.24
N SER A 26 3.04 6.29 6.11
CA SER A 26 2.47 4.95 6.09
C SER A 26 3.26 3.99 6.97
N ARG A 27 2.55 3.30 7.86
CA ARG A 27 3.08 2.21 8.68
C ARG A 27 2.13 1.04 8.61
N ILE A 28 2.59 -0.05 8.01
CA ILE A 28 1.78 -1.23 7.70
C ILE A 28 2.27 -2.41 8.53
N ALA A 29 1.36 -3.13 9.18
CA ALA A 29 1.67 -4.35 9.91
C ALA A 29 0.44 -5.26 10.04
N MET A 30 0.67 -6.53 10.38
CA MET A 30 -0.36 -7.48 10.82
C MET A 30 -0.09 -7.85 12.29
N PRO A 31 -0.60 -7.06 13.26
CA PRO A 31 -0.33 -7.26 14.68
C PRO A 31 -1.16 -8.40 15.31
N GLU A 32 -2.00 -9.11 14.55
CA GLU A 32 -2.91 -10.17 15.02
C GLU A 32 -2.21 -11.22 15.88
N ILE A 33 -0.97 -11.57 15.55
CA ILE A 33 -0.18 -12.55 16.31
C ILE A 33 0.08 -12.11 17.76
N THR A 34 0.16 -10.80 18.02
CA THR A 34 0.44 -10.24 19.36
C THR A 34 -0.73 -10.40 20.33
N ILE A 35 -1.94 -10.60 19.82
CA ILE A 35 -3.16 -10.80 20.60
C ILE A 35 -3.65 -12.26 20.56
N GLY A 36 -2.82 -13.19 20.09
CA GLY A 36 -3.16 -14.61 19.97
C GLY A 36 -4.10 -14.95 18.80
N LEU A 37 -4.18 -14.06 17.82
CA LEU A 37 -4.90 -14.28 16.57
C LEU A 37 -3.91 -14.62 15.44
N TYR A 38 -4.40 -14.79 14.21
CA TYR A 38 -3.59 -15.03 13.02
C TYR A 38 -3.90 -13.98 11.94
N PRO A 39 -3.02 -13.78 10.94
CA PRO A 39 -3.27 -12.80 9.88
C PRO A 39 -4.53 -13.15 9.05
N ASP A 40 -5.64 -12.51 9.39
CA ASP A 40 -6.96 -12.72 8.79
C ASP A 40 -7.22 -11.71 7.66
N VAL A 41 -8.48 -11.41 7.33
CA VAL A 41 -8.91 -10.40 6.33
C VAL A 41 -8.19 -10.48 4.96
N GLY A 42 -7.94 -11.69 4.50
CA GLY A 42 -7.24 -11.94 3.23
C GLY A 42 -5.72 -12.08 3.35
N GLY A 43 -5.16 -12.01 4.56
CA GLY A 43 -3.74 -12.27 4.86
C GLY A 43 -3.25 -13.57 4.27
N SER A 44 -4.04 -14.64 4.40
CA SER A 44 -3.79 -15.95 3.78
C SER A 44 -3.62 -15.90 2.25
N TYR A 45 -4.14 -14.88 1.57
CA TYR A 45 -3.97 -14.70 0.13
C TYR A 45 -2.79 -13.77 -0.19
N PHE A 46 -2.78 -12.54 0.33
CA PHE A 46 -1.78 -11.56 -0.09
C PHE A 46 -0.38 -11.84 0.49
N LEU A 47 -0.27 -12.38 1.71
CA LEU A 47 1.04 -12.73 2.29
C LEU A 47 1.72 -13.84 1.48
N ASN A 48 0.95 -14.77 0.91
CA ASN A 48 1.46 -15.85 0.08
C ASN A 48 1.91 -15.40 -1.32
N LYS A 49 1.52 -14.20 -1.76
CA LYS A 49 1.97 -13.61 -3.03
C LYS A 49 3.22 -12.73 -2.92
N MET A 50 3.67 -12.48 -1.70
CA MET A 50 4.89 -11.72 -1.44
C MET A 50 6.14 -12.51 -1.83
N PRO A 51 7.30 -11.85 -1.96
CA PRO A 51 8.57 -12.53 -2.14
C PRO A 51 8.79 -13.63 -1.08
N LYS A 52 9.47 -14.70 -1.49
CA LYS A 52 9.63 -15.92 -0.67
C LYS A 52 10.11 -15.60 0.74
N GLY A 53 9.36 -16.05 1.75
CA GLY A 53 9.68 -15.89 3.16
C GLY A 53 9.26 -14.55 3.79
N VAL A 54 8.98 -13.52 2.98
CA VAL A 54 8.59 -12.19 3.51
C VAL A 54 7.21 -12.22 4.15
N GLY A 55 6.21 -12.81 3.48
CA GLY A 55 4.85 -12.90 4.04
C GLY A 55 4.80 -13.67 5.36
N LEU A 56 5.57 -14.76 5.47
CA LEU A 56 5.69 -15.52 6.72
C LEU A 56 6.37 -14.69 7.82
N PHE A 57 7.45 -13.98 7.49
CA PHE A 57 8.13 -13.09 8.43
C PHE A 57 7.17 -12.02 8.96
N LEU A 58 6.46 -11.31 8.08
CA LEU A 58 5.53 -10.25 8.46
C LEU A 58 4.39 -10.80 9.33
N GLY A 59 3.82 -11.95 8.96
CA GLY A 59 2.72 -12.57 9.71
C GLY A 59 3.12 -13.10 11.09
N LEU A 60 4.35 -13.60 11.25
CA LEU A 60 4.82 -14.16 12.53
C LEU A 60 5.42 -13.12 13.49
N THR A 61 6.00 -12.05 12.96
CA THR A 61 6.72 -11.06 13.77
C THR A 61 5.94 -9.79 14.05
N ALA A 62 4.82 -9.57 13.34
CA ALA A 62 4.12 -8.28 13.31
C ALA A 62 5.04 -7.10 12.99
N ALA A 63 6.11 -7.33 12.21
CA ALA A 63 7.03 -6.27 11.84
C ALA A 63 6.31 -5.16 11.07
N ASN A 64 6.68 -3.92 11.39
CA ASN A 64 6.18 -2.74 10.70
C ASN A 64 6.97 -2.53 9.42
N ILE A 65 6.27 -2.16 8.35
CA ILE A 65 6.85 -1.81 7.06
C ILE A 65 6.40 -0.42 6.65
N ASN A 66 7.29 0.32 5.98
CA ASN A 66 6.98 1.64 5.46
C ASN A 66 6.53 1.59 3.99
N ALA A 67 6.28 2.74 3.38
CA ALA A 67 5.80 2.81 2.00
C ALA A 67 6.76 2.21 0.96
N ALA A 68 8.08 2.30 1.16
CA ALA A 68 9.03 1.69 0.24
C ALA A 68 8.99 0.17 0.32
N ASP A 69 8.96 -0.37 1.53
CA ASP A 69 8.81 -1.80 1.76
C ASP A 69 7.47 -2.31 1.22
N ALA A 70 6.38 -1.55 1.42
CA ALA A 70 5.06 -1.88 0.91
C ALA A 70 5.05 -2.00 -0.63
N LYS A 71 5.79 -1.14 -1.33
CA LYS A 71 5.97 -1.22 -2.79
C LYS A 71 6.71 -2.50 -3.19
N LEU A 72 7.75 -2.88 -2.44
CA LEU A 72 8.52 -4.12 -2.70
C LEU A 72 7.69 -5.39 -2.50
N VAL A 73 6.78 -5.40 -1.53
CA VAL A 73 5.93 -6.57 -1.23
C VAL A 73 4.57 -6.56 -1.93
N GLY A 74 4.32 -5.58 -2.82
CA GLY A 74 3.09 -5.48 -3.59
C GLY A 74 1.86 -5.00 -2.80
N LEU A 75 2.06 -4.39 -1.63
CA LEU A 75 1.00 -3.75 -0.83
C LEU A 75 0.81 -2.25 -1.16
N ALA A 76 1.68 -1.68 -1.96
CA ALA A 76 1.55 -0.32 -2.49
C ALA A 76 1.78 -0.32 -4.00
N ASP A 77 0.93 0.41 -4.74
CA ASP A 77 1.09 0.63 -6.18
C ASP A 77 1.72 2.01 -6.44
N HIS A 78 1.32 3.01 -5.65
CA HIS A 78 1.74 4.40 -5.79
C HIS A 78 2.27 4.97 -4.47
N PHE A 79 3.24 5.86 -4.57
CA PHE A 79 3.70 6.72 -3.49
C PHE A 79 3.25 8.16 -3.71
N MET A 80 2.88 8.88 -2.65
CA MET A 80 2.52 10.29 -2.73
C MET A 80 2.79 11.00 -1.41
N ASP A 81 3.29 12.23 -1.46
CA ASP A 81 3.44 13.06 -0.25
C ASP A 81 2.07 13.29 0.40
N SER A 82 1.96 13.15 1.72
CA SER A 82 0.67 13.24 2.41
C SER A 82 -0.03 14.59 2.22
N GLU A 83 0.73 15.66 2.01
CA GLU A 83 0.24 17.02 1.73
C GLU A 83 -0.54 17.13 0.42
N LYS A 84 -0.33 16.20 -0.53
CA LYS A 84 -0.98 16.22 -1.85
C LYS A 84 -2.40 15.65 -1.85
N LEU A 85 -2.93 15.20 -0.71
CA LEU A 85 -4.29 14.67 -0.63
C LEU A 85 -5.32 15.65 -1.23
N SER A 86 -5.22 16.93 -0.89
CA SER A 86 -6.14 17.96 -1.41
C SER A 86 -6.05 18.10 -2.92
N LEU A 87 -4.84 18.08 -3.48
CA LEU A 87 -4.61 18.13 -4.93
C LEU A 87 -5.14 16.88 -5.63
N LEU A 88 -4.92 15.69 -5.07
CA LEU A 88 -5.47 14.45 -5.58
C LEU A 88 -7.01 14.51 -5.64
N LEU A 89 -7.67 14.96 -4.57
CA LEU A 89 -9.12 15.08 -4.53
C LEU A 89 -9.65 16.08 -5.55
N GLN A 90 -8.98 17.22 -5.73
CA GLN A 90 -9.32 18.20 -6.77
C GLN A 90 -9.22 17.57 -8.16
N ASN A 91 -8.09 16.93 -8.48
CA ASN A 91 -7.89 16.29 -9.78
C ASN A 91 -8.94 15.20 -10.05
N LEU A 92 -9.31 14.39 -9.04
CA LEU A 92 -10.33 13.34 -9.18
C LEU A 92 -11.71 13.90 -9.55
N VAL A 93 -12.05 15.11 -9.11
CA VAL A 93 -13.30 15.79 -9.49
C VAL A 93 -13.24 16.29 -10.93
N GLU A 94 -12.06 16.69 -11.40
CA GLU A 94 -11.85 17.19 -12.77
C GLU A 94 -11.70 16.07 -13.81
N VAL A 95 -11.39 14.84 -13.39
CA VAL A 95 -11.31 13.70 -14.32
C VAL A 95 -12.66 13.51 -15.02
N ASN A 96 -12.65 13.60 -16.35
CA ASN A 96 -13.79 13.22 -17.17
C ASN A 96 -13.94 11.70 -17.16
N TRP A 97 -14.67 11.14 -16.20
CA TRP A 97 -14.90 9.70 -16.07
C TRP A 97 -15.70 9.12 -17.24
N GLY A 98 -15.30 7.93 -17.69
CA GLY A 98 -15.96 7.19 -18.77
C GLY A 98 -17.06 6.24 -18.30
N LYS A 99 -17.64 5.50 -19.25
CA LYS A 99 -18.76 4.56 -19.01
C LYS A 99 -18.33 3.15 -18.60
N THR A 100 -17.04 2.81 -18.71
CA THR A 100 -16.53 1.45 -18.45
C THR A 100 -15.52 1.46 -17.30
N ASN A 101 -15.51 0.37 -16.52
CA ASN A 101 -14.57 0.21 -15.40
C ASN A 101 -13.12 0.20 -15.87
N VAL A 102 -12.84 -0.42 -17.02
CA VAL A 102 -11.48 -0.49 -17.58
C VAL A 102 -10.94 0.91 -17.88
N LEU A 103 -11.72 1.74 -18.58
CA LEU A 103 -11.32 3.11 -18.92
C LEU A 103 -11.14 3.98 -17.66
N ASN A 104 -11.99 3.78 -16.64
CA ASN A 104 -11.89 4.52 -15.39
C ASN A 104 -10.66 4.08 -14.57
N HIS A 105 -10.33 2.79 -14.57
CA HIS A 105 -9.09 2.30 -13.97
C HIS A 105 -7.86 2.91 -14.65
N GLU A 106 -7.80 2.88 -15.99
CA GLU A 106 -6.69 3.47 -16.74
C GLU A 106 -6.53 4.96 -16.44
N LYS A 107 -7.62 5.73 -16.44
CA LYS A 107 -7.58 7.17 -16.10
C LYS A 107 -7.08 7.42 -14.68
N LEU A 108 -7.54 6.62 -13.71
CA LEU A 108 -7.08 6.74 -12.33
C LEU A 108 -5.59 6.37 -12.21
N THR A 109 -5.14 5.31 -12.87
CA THR A 109 -3.72 4.92 -12.90
C THR A 109 -2.87 6.05 -13.46
N GLN A 110 -3.26 6.65 -14.59
CA GLN A 110 -2.50 7.75 -15.20
C GLN A 110 -2.43 8.99 -14.30
N LEU A 111 -3.54 9.36 -13.66
CA LEU A 111 -3.56 10.46 -12.69
C LEU A 111 -2.60 10.17 -11.51
N LEU A 112 -2.68 8.98 -10.92
CA LEU A 112 -1.85 8.62 -9.78
C LEU A 112 -0.37 8.53 -10.14
N LEU A 113 -0.01 8.04 -11.33
CA LEU A 113 1.37 8.05 -11.83
C LEU A 113 1.92 9.48 -11.93
N SER A 114 1.16 10.42 -12.49
CA SER A 114 1.60 11.81 -12.62
C SER A 114 1.87 12.48 -11.25
N LEU A 115 1.07 12.14 -10.24
CA LEU A 115 1.24 12.68 -8.88
C LEU A 115 2.37 12.00 -8.10
N ASP A 116 2.59 10.70 -8.34
CA ASP A 116 3.71 9.92 -7.80
C ASP A 116 5.05 10.45 -8.34
N GLU A 117 5.16 10.68 -9.65
CA GLU A 117 6.35 11.26 -10.27
C GLU A 117 6.65 12.68 -9.79
N ALA A 118 5.62 13.45 -9.45
CA ALA A 118 5.77 14.79 -8.89
C ALA A 118 6.14 14.77 -7.39
N SER A 119 6.13 13.60 -6.73
CA SER A 119 6.39 13.46 -5.29
C SER A 119 7.85 13.19 -4.98
N HIS A 120 8.22 13.39 -3.71
CA HIS A 120 9.57 13.06 -3.27
C HIS A 120 9.82 11.56 -3.31
N ALA A 121 11.09 11.16 -3.21
CA ALA A 121 11.42 9.75 -3.07
C ALA A 121 10.79 9.17 -1.78
N PRO A 122 10.28 7.92 -1.82
CA PRO A 122 9.75 7.26 -0.63
C PRO A 122 10.82 7.12 0.46
N PRO A 123 10.43 6.92 1.73
CA PRO A 123 11.37 6.67 2.82
C PRO A 123 12.28 5.47 2.51
N LYS A 124 13.47 5.43 3.12
CA LYS A 124 14.36 4.27 2.94
C LYS A 124 13.69 3.02 3.50
N SER A 125 13.80 1.91 2.76
CA SER A 125 13.34 0.59 3.18
C SER A 125 13.88 0.20 4.55
N GLU A 126 13.01 -0.27 5.43
CA GLU A 126 13.34 -0.76 6.77
C GLU A 126 13.62 -2.26 6.78
N ILE A 127 13.09 -3.01 5.80
CA ILE A 127 13.35 -4.45 5.65
C ILE A 127 14.50 -4.69 4.67
N LYS A 128 15.53 -5.39 5.14
CA LYS A 128 16.65 -5.81 4.29
C LYS A 128 16.62 -7.31 4.04
N PRO A 129 16.85 -7.78 2.79
CA PRO A 129 17.06 -9.19 2.55
C PRO A 129 18.32 -9.64 3.28
N LEU A 130 18.26 -10.83 3.90
CA LEU A 130 19.45 -11.48 4.43
C LEU A 130 20.28 -11.98 3.24
N ILE A 131 21.25 -11.18 2.80
CA ILE A 131 22.23 -11.59 1.79
C ILE A 131 23.17 -12.58 2.47
N LYS A 132 23.12 -13.84 2.02
CA LYS A 132 24.10 -14.87 2.39
C LYS A 132 25.30 -14.82 1.45
#